data_AF-A0A1Z7YXP7-F1
#
_entry.id   AF-A0A1Z7YXP7-F1
#
_cell.length_a   1.000
_cell.length_b   1.000
_cell.length_c   1.000
_cell.angle_alpha   90.00
_cell.angle_beta   90.00
_cell.angle_gamma   90.00
#
_symmetry.space_group_name_H-M   'P 1'
#
loop_
_entity.id
_entity.type
_entity.pdbx_description
1 polymer ?
#
loop_
_entity_poly.entity_id
_entity_poly.type
_entity_poly.pdbx_seq_one_letter_code
_entity_poly.pdbx_strand_id
1 'polypeptide(L)'
;MSFYKVCGLMIPLLLAACATAPLAPDTTNQLSDRQKIEQEQVVAATRAMEDFLRCKQDGLLLGQSAREKKLSAQYAASAKTLDQCLTAIDEYRDIEPVASTKSVEQRMQVHALIVLNYVKAGDIKNAKLQLRTFELSYPGRDLYFSDYTSFVDSLTLVLGIDTFEGRRKVFNVNPILASEISRYRYWQRH
;
A
#
# COMPACT_ATOMS: atom_id res chain seq x y z
N MET A 1 12.86 -18.24 -91.55
CA MET A 1 11.83 -18.93 -92.37
C MET A 1 10.50 -18.74 -91.70
N SER A 2 9.55 -18.23 -92.48
CA SER A 2 8.19 -17.87 -92.10
C SER A 2 7.32 -19.12 -92.00
N PHE A 3 6.46 -19.24 -90.98
CA PHE A 3 5.14 -19.87 -91.10
C PHE A 3 4.14 -19.25 -90.10
N TYR A 4 3.07 -18.71 -90.69
CA TYR A 4 1.78 -18.29 -90.14
C TYR A 4 1.02 -19.52 -89.54
N LYS A 5 -0.14 -19.53 -88.87
CA LYS A 5 -1.33 -18.66 -88.80
C LYS A 5 -2.32 -19.25 -87.76
N VAL A 6 -2.98 -18.39 -86.99
CA VAL A 6 -4.43 -18.37 -86.60
C VAL A 6 -5.15 -19.67 -86.19
N CYS A 7 -5.76 -19.70 -84.99
CA CYS A 7 -7.23 -19.56 -84.74
C CYS A 7 -7.61 -20.17 -83.38
N GLY A 8 -8.41 -19.47 -82.58
CA GLY A 8 -9.07 -20.08 -81.42
C GLY A 8 -9.28 -19.16 -80.23
N LEU A 9 -10.00 -18.06 -80.44
CA LEU A 9 -10.51 -17.20 -79.38
C LEU A 9 -11.85 -17.80 -78.92
N MET A 10 -11.90 -18.36 -77.71
CA MET A 10 -13.14 -18.54 -76.95
C MET A 10 -12.84 -18.47 -75.46
N ILE A 11 -13.20 -17.32 -74.88
CA ILE A 11 -13.35 -17.10 -73.44
C ILE A 11 -14.75 -17.58 -73.05
N PRO A 12 -14.88 -18.38 -71.99
CA PRO A 12 -16.05 -18.26 -71.13
C PRO A 12 -15.65 -17.89 -69.70
N LEU A 13 -16.42 -16.94 -69.18
CA LEU A 13 -16.46 -16.43 -67.82
C LEU A 13 -16.78 -17.53 -66.79
N LEU A 14 -16.10 -17.38 -65.64
CA LEU A 14 -16.58 -17.57 -64.26
C LEU A 14 -17.07 -18.97 -63.83
N LEU A 15 -16.33 -19.54 -62.87
CA LEU A 15 -16.88 -19.92 -61.56
C LEU A 15 -15.72 -19.93 -60.55
N ALA A 16 -15.70 -18.92 -59.68
CA ALA A 16 -14.86 -18.89 -58.50
C ALA A 16 -15.38 -19.96 -57.53
N ALA A 17 -14.63 -21.05 -57.38
CA ALA A 17 -14.83 -21.95 -56.25
C ALA A 17 -14.17 -21.32 -55.02
N CYS A 18 -14.99 -20.80 -54.11
CA CYS A 18 -14.59 -20.52 -52.74
C CYS A 18 -14.07 -21.83 -52.13
N ALA A 19 -12.76 -21.94 -51.91
CA ALA A 19 -12.25 -22.87 -50.93
C ALA A 19 -12.67 -22.32 -49.55
N THR A 20 -13.75 -22.85 -48.97
CA THR A 20 -13.99 -22.73 -47.53
C THR A 20 -12.91 -23.53 -46.84
N ALA A 21 -11.78 -22.88 -46.57
CA ALA A 21 -10.88 -23.36 -45.54
C ALA A 21 -11.70 -23.54 -44.26
N PRO A 22 -11.62 -24.70 -43.57
CA PRO A 22 -12.25 -24.82 -42.27
C PRO A 22 -11.67 -23.73 -41.38
N LEU A 23 -12.55 -22.89 -40.82
CA LEU A 23 -12.20 -22.01 -39.73
C LEU A 23 -11.50 -22.87 -38.69
N ALA A 24 -10.30 -22.46 -38.28
CA ALA A 24 -9.65 -23.03 -37.12
C ALA A 24 -10.68 -23.05 -35.98
N PRO A 25 -10.77 -24.14 -35.19
CA PRO A 25 -11.66 -24.14 -34.05
C PRO A 25 -11.30 -22.93 -33.20
N ASP A 26 -12.30 -22.08 -32.95
CA ASP A 26 -12.21 -20.97 -32.02
C ASP A 26 -11.81 -21.59 -30.67
N THR A 27 -10.52 -21.55 -30.35
CA THR A 27 -10.02 -21.80 -29.01
C THR A 27 -10.49 -20.64 -28.17
N THR A 28 -11.77 -20.67 -27.80
CA THR A 28 -12.28 -19.96 -26.65
C THR A 28 -11.42 -20.42 -25.48
N ASN A 29 -10.51 -19.55 -25.04
CA ASN A 29 -9.74 -19.72 -23.83
C ASN A 29 -10.75 -19.81 -22.67
N GLN A 30 -11.25 -21.02 -22.41
CA GLN A 30 -11.97 -21.34 -21.19
C GLN A 30 -10.95 -21.24 -20.07
N LEU A 31 -10.81 -20.03 -19.51
CA LEU A 31 -10.10 -19.81 -18.26
C LEU A 31 -10.66 -20.85 -17.27
N SER A 32 -9.77 -21.64 -16.68
CA SER A 32 -10.15 -22.55 -15.60
C SER A 32 -10.91 -21.76 -14.53
N ASP A 33 -11.89 -22.36 -13.86
CA ASP A 33 -12.65 -21.68 -12.81
C ASP A 33 -11.75 -21.09 -11.73
N ARG A 34 -10.58 -21.71 -11.49
CA ARG A 34 -9.52 -21.17 -10.64
C ARG A 34 -8.97 -19.83 -11.13
N GLN A 35 -8.69 -19.71 -12.43
CA GLN A 35 -8.15 -18.49 -13.02
C GLN A 35 -9.20 -17.36 -12.99
N LYS A 36 -10.50 -17.67 -13.10
CA LYS A 36 -11.58 -16.68 -12.97
C LYS A 36 -11.63 -16.12 -11.55
N ILE A 37 -11.56 -16.98 -10.53
CA ILE A 37 -11.54 -16.57 -9.13
C ILE A 37 -10.31 -15.71 -8.83
N GLU A 38 -9.13 -16.12 -9.28
CA GLU A 38 -7.89 -15.34 -9.11
C GLU A 38 -8.01 -13.96 -9.77
N GLN A 39 -8.62 -13.88 -10.97
CA GLN A 39 -8.80 -12.61 -11.67
C GLN A 39 -9.84 -11.70 -10.99
N GLU A 40 -10.94 -12.25 -10.47
CA GLU A 40 -11.93 -11.50 -9.70
C GLU A 40 -11.32 -10.91 -8.42
N GLN A 41 -10.49 -11.68 -7.72
CA GLN A 41 -9.76 -11.21 -6.54
C GLN A 41 -8.78 -10.07 -6.85
N VAL A 42 -8.05 -10.14 -7.96
CA VAL A 42 -7.15 -9.06 -8.40
C VAL A 42 -7.93 -7.79 -8.75
N VAL A 43 -9.10 -7.91 -9.39
CA VAL A 43 -9.98 -6.76 -9.68
C VAL A 43 -10.50 -6.14 -8.37
N ALA A 44 -10.92 -6.96 -7.41
CA ALA A 44 -11.35 -6.49 -6.09
C ALA A 44 -10.21 -5.79 -5.33
N ALA A 45 -9.01 -6.38 -5.32
CA ALA A 45 -7.81 -5.79 -4.71
C ALA A 45 -7.41 -4.47 -5.36
N THR A 46 -7.58 -4.34 -6.67
CA THR A 46 -7.33 -3.09 -7.41
C THR A 46 -8.28 -1.98 -6.94
N ARG A 47 -9.57 -2.27 -6.83
CA ARG A 47 -10.56 -1.31 -6.31
C ARG A 47 -10.28 -0.95 -4.85
N ALA A 48 -9.96 -1.93 -4.01
CA ALA A 48 -9.60 -1.71 -2.62
C ALA A 48 -8.36 -0.82 -2.48
N MET A 49 -7.40 -0.92 -3.39
CA MET A 49 -6.25 -0.01 -3.45
C MET A 49 -6.65 1.43 -3.75
N GLU A 50 -7.50 1.64 -4.76
CA GLU A 50 -8.00 2.97 -5.12
C GLU A 50 -8.78 3.60 -3.94
N ASP A 51 -9.62 2.81 -3.28
CA ASP A 51 -10.38 3.21 -2.09
C ASP A 51 -9.46 3.59 -0.94
N PHE A 52 -8.43 2.78 -0.68
CA PHE A 52 -7.41 3.06 0.33
C PHE A 52 -6.68 4.39 0.05
N LEU A 53 -6.30 4.65 -1.21
CA LEU A 53 -5.60 5.89 -1.57
C LEU A 53 -6.48 7.12 -1.37
N ARG A 54 -7.77 7.03 -1.70
CA ARG A 54 -8.75 8.09 -1.44
C ARG A 54 -8.96 8.30 0.06
N CYS A 55 -9.19 7.23 0.81
CA CYS A 55 -9.36 7.28 2.26
C CYS A 55 -8.12 7.86 2.96
N LYS A 56 -6.92 7.46 2.53
CA LYS A 56 -5.65 8.02 2.98
C LYS A 56 -5.63 9.54 2.80
N GLN A 57 -6.05 10.04 1.64
CA GLN A 57 -6.07 11.47 1.37
C GLN A 57 -7.01 12.22 2.33
N ASP A 58 -8.19 11.67 2.61
CA ASP A 58 -9.13 12.26 3.58
C ASP A 58 -8.51 12.34 4.99
N GLY A 59 -7.86 11.27 5.43
CA GLY A 59 -7.13 11.24 6.69
C GLY A 59 -5.99 12.26 6.75
N LEU A 60 -5.26 12.44 5.65
CA LEU A 60 -4.19 13.46 5.53
C LEU A 60 -4.75 14.88 5.62
N LEU A 61 -5.88 15.17 4.97
CA LEU A 61 -6.53 16.49 5.03
C LEU A 61 -6.98 16.84 6.46
N LEU A 62 -7.50 15.86 7.21
CA LEU A 62 -7.82 16.06 8.63
C LEU A 62 -6.56 16.36 9.45
N GLY A 63 -5.46 15.65 9.19
CA GLY A 63 -4.18 15.88 9.88
C GLY A 63 -3.56 17.24 9.54
N GLN A 64 -3.71 17.70 8.30
CA GLN A 64 -3.31 19.04 7.89
C GLN A 64 -4.14 20.10 8.60
N SER A 65 -5.47 19.98 8.62
CA SER A 65 -6.34 20.91 9.33
C SER A 65 -6.02 20.97 10.82
N ALA A 66 -5.71 19.83 11.44
CA ALA A 66 -5.30 19.74 12.84
C ALA A 66 -4.05 20.57 13.12
N ARG A 67 -3.08 20.55 12.21
CA ARG A 67 -1.83 21.33 12.31
C ARG A 67 -2.10 22.83 12.17
N GLU A 68 -2.87 23.21 11.15
CA GLU A 68 -3.17 24.62 10.86
C GLU A 68 -4.00 25.28 11.98
N LYS A 69 -5.01 24.56 12.48
CA LYS A 69 -5.93 25.05 13.52
C LYS A 69 -5.44 24.77 14.93
N LYS A 70 -4.36 24.01 15.10
CA LYS A 70 -3.80 23.55 16.38
C LYS A 70 -4.83 22.78 17.23
N LEU A 71 -5.62 21.92 16.59
CA LEU A 71 -6.71 21.18 17.24
C LEU A 71 -6.30 19.72 17.49
N SER A 72 -6.09 19.37 18.75
CA SER A 72 -5.78 18.00 19.18
C SER A 72 -6.83 16.98 18.71
N ALA A 73 -8.12 17.31 18.85
CA ALA A 73 -9.22 16.44 18.45
C ALA A 73 -9.19 16.07 16.94
N GLN A 74 -8.68 16.95 16.09
CA GLN A 74 -8.56 16.66 14.65
C GLN A 74 -7.40 15.71 14.34
N TYR A 75 -6.35 15.67 15.16
CA TYR A 75 -5.34 14.61 15.05
C TYR A 75 -5.95 13.25 15.42
N ALA A 76 -6.78 13.17 16.47
CA ALA A 76 -7.48 11.93 16.82
C ALA A 76 -8.43 11.47 15.72
N ALA A 77 -9.17 12.40 15.11
CA ALA A 77 -10.04 12.11 13.97
C ALA A 77 -9.24 11.59 12.77
N SER A 78 -8.14 12.26 12.43
CA SER A 78 -7.23 11.82 11.36
C SER A 78 -6.68 10.42 11.61
N ALA A 79 -6.21 10.13 12.83
CA ALA A 79 -5.72 8.80 13.19
C ALA A 79 -6.79 7.72 13.01
N LYS A 80 -8.02 7.98 13.50
CA LYS A 80 -9.15 7.06 13.36
C LYS A 80 -9.53 6.80 11.89
N THR A 81 -9.57 7.86 11.06
CA THR A 81 -9.84 7.72 9.63
C THR A 81 -8.76 6.86 8.95
N LEU A 82 -7.49 7.13 9.21
CA LEU A 82 -6.38 6.36 8.62
C LEU A 82 -6.39 4.89 9.07
N ASP A 83 -6.75 4.60 10.31
CA ASP A 83 -6.91 3.24 10.85
C ASP A 83 -8.03 2.46 10.16
N GLN A 84 -9.14 3.14 9.88
CA GLN A 84 -10.23 2.58 9.09
C GLN A 84 -9.78 2.27 7.64
N CYS A 85 -8.97 3.13 7.04
CA CYS A 85 -8.41 2.88 5.70
C CYS A 85 -7.54 1.61 5.68
N LEU A 86 -6.70 1.40 6.69
CA LEU A 86 -5.86 0.19 6.78
C LEU A 86 -6.68 -1.06 7.01
N THR A 87 -7.68 -0.99 7.89
CA THR A 87 -8.56 -2.12 8.18
C THR A 87 -9.33 -2.55 6.93
N ALA A 88 -9.82 -1.59 6.14
CA ALA A 88 -10.59 -1.87 4.93
C ALA A 88 -9.79 -2.56 3.81
N ILE A 89 -8.47 -2.35 3.74
CA ILE A 89 -7.61 -2.97 2.72
C ILE A 89 -6.93 -4.27 3.22
N ASP A 90 -6.99 -4.59 4.51
CA ASP A 90 -6.23 -5.71 5.08
C ASP A 90 -6.66 -7.08 4.52
N GLU A 91 -7.93 -7.23 4.13
CA GLU A 91 -8.45 -8.44 3.46
C GLU A 91 -7.64 -8.79 2.19
N TYR A 92 -7.15 -7.79 1.47
CA TYR A 92 -6.44 -7.96 0.20
C TYR A 92 -4.92 -7.97 0.36
N ARG A 93 -4.39 -8.03 1.60
CA ARG A 93 -2.97 -7.77 1.89
C ARG A 93 -1.96 -8.62 1.10
N ASP A 94 -2.35 -9.81 0.68
CA ASP A 94 -1.52 -10.80 -0.01
C ASP A 94 -1.87 -10.95 -1.51
N ILE A 95 -2.66 -10.02 -2.06
CA ILE A 95 -3.14 -10.02 -3.46
C ILE A 95 -2.59 -8.80 -4.19
N GLU A 96 -2.11 -8.94 -5.42
CA GLU A 96 -1.68 -7.79 -6.24
C GLU A 96 -2.87 -6.89 -6.63
N PRO A 97 -2.74 -5.55 -6.62
CA PRO A 97 -1.52 -4.75 -6.41
C PRO A 97 -1.19 -4.44 -4.94
N VAL A 98 -1.96 -4.94 -3.98
CA VAL A 98 -1.85 -4.64 -2.55
C VAL A 98 -0.62 -5.32 -1.90
N ALA A 99 -0.25 -6.50 -2.40
CA ALA A 99 0.95 -7.22 -2.00
C ALA A 99 2.25 -6.56 -2.48
N SER A 100 2.19 -5.67 -3.48
CA SER A 100 3.39 -5.01 -4.02
C SER A 100 4.18 -4.26 -2.94
N THR A 101 5.52 -4.26 -3.07
CA THR A 101 6.42 -3.56 -2.14
C THR A 101 6.02 -2.09 -1.94
N LYS A 102 5.64 -1.42 -3.03
CA LYS A 102 5.20 -0.02 -3.00
C LYS A 102 3.92 0.15 -2.17
N SER A 103 2.93 -0.72 -2.34
CA SER A 103 1.71 -0.68 -1.53
C SER A 103 2.01 -0.94 -0.06
N VAL A 104 2.82 -1.95 0.22
CA VAL A 104 3.24 -2.31 1.56
C VAL A 104 3.93 -1.13 2.26
N GLU A 105 4.82 -0.41 1.58
CA GLU A 105 5.44 0.82 2.09
C GLU A 105 4.42 1.94 2.35
N GLN A 106 3.46 2.15 1.45
CA GLN A 106 2.40 3.14 1.65
C GLN A 106 1.53 2.82 2.88
N ARG A 107 1.19 1.54 3.09
CA ARG A 107 0.46 1.08 4.27
C ARG A 107 1.28 1.26 5.54
N MET A 108 2.59 1.00 5.51
CA MET A 108 3.47 1.31 6.65
C MET A 108 3.45 2.80 6.99
N GLN A 109 3.58 3.67 5.98
CA GLN A 109 3.58 5.12 6.19
C GLN A 109 2.25 5.60 6.80
N VAL A 110 1.12 5.07 6.32
CA VAL A 110 -0.20 5.36 6.91
C VAL A 110 -0.25 4.89 8.36
N HIS A 111 0.23 3.68 8.65
CA HIS A 111 0.24 3.15 10.02
C HIS A 111 1.11 4.00 10.95
N ALA A 112 2.28 4.45 10.51
CA ALA A 112 3.12 5.36 11.27
C ALA A 112 2.45 6.74 11.50
N LEU A 113 1.70 7.24 10.53
CA LEU A 113 0.92 8.47 10.69
C LEU A 113 -0.19 8.33 11.74
N ILE A 114 -0.84 7.16 11.84
CA ILE A 114 -1.82 6.87 12.90
C ILE A 114 -1.17 7.03 14.27
N VAL A 115 -0.02 6.37 14.50
CA VAL A 115 0.73 6.46 15.75
C VAL A 115 1.08 7.91 16.08
N LEU A 116 1.67 8.63 15.12
CA LEU A 116 2.08 10.03 15.29
C LEU A 116 0.88 10.94 15.59
N ASN A 117 -0.26 10.71 14.96
CA ASN A 117 -1.46 11.51 15.18
C ASN A 117 -2.10 11.22 16.54
N TYR A 118 -2.09 9.98 17.03
CA TYR A 118 -2.48 9.71 18.41
C TYR A 118 -1.54 10.37 19.43
N VAL A 119 -0.22 10.35 19.18
CA VAL A 119 0.75 11.11 20.00
C VAL A 119 0.40 12.60 20.03
N LYS A 120 0.16 13.22 18.87
CA LYS A 120 -0.19 14.64 18.76
C LYS A 120 -1.55 14.98 19.37
N ALA A 121 -2.47 14.01 19.39
CA ALA A 121 -3.75 14.14 20.07
C ALA A 121 -3.64 14.01 21.60
N GLY A 122 -2.50 13.56 22.12
CA GLY A 122 -2.32 13.22 23.53
C GLY A 122 -2.96 11.88 23.92
N ASP A 123 -3.41 11.08 22.95
CA ASP A 123 -3.97 9.75 23.18
C ASP A 123 -2.86 8.70 23.22
N ILE A 124 -2.11 8.71 24.33
CA ILE A 124 -0.94 7.85 24.52
C ILE A 124 -1.31 6.37 24.53
N LYS A 125 -2.53 6.03 25.00
CA LYS A 125 -3.00 4.64 25.04
C LYS A 125 -3.11 4.07 23.63
N ASN A 126 -3.81 4.77 22.74
CA ASN A 126 -3.96 4.32 21.35
C ASN A 126 -2.65 4.43 20.57
N ALA A 127 -1.81 5.42 20.86
CA ALA A 127 -0.47 5.49 20.25
C ALA A 127 0.40 4.27 20.58
N LYS A 128 0.41 3.82 21.85
CA LYS A 128 1.13 2.59 22.26
C LYS A 128 0.56 1.34 21.60
N LEU A 129 -0.77 1.23 21.57
CA LEU A 129 -1.45 0.12 20.90
C LEU A 129 -1.05 0.05 19.43
N GLN A 130 -1.16 1.16 18.72
CA GLN A 130 -0.88 1.22 17.28
C GLN A 130 0.62 1.05 16.96
N LEU A 131 1.53 1.53 17.81
CA LEU A 131 2.95 1.20 17.63
C LEU A 131 3.19 -0.30 17.76
N ARG A 132 2.54 -0.96 18.73
CA ARG A 132 2.65 -2.41 18.87
C ARG A 132 2.04 -3.15 17.67
N THR A 133 0.88 -2.70 17.18
CA THR A 133 0.26 -3.25 15.97
C THR A 133 1.18 -3.08 14.77
N PHE A 134 1.84 -1.94 14.61
CA PHE A 134 2.83 -1.70 13.55
C PHE A 134 3.94 -2.76 13.55
N GLU A 135 4.57 -3.00 14.71
CA GLU A 135 5.64 -4.00 14.85
C GLU A 135 5.17 -5.42 14.51
N LEU A 136 3.91 -5.76 14.84
CA LEU A 136 3.32 -7.06 14.56
C LEU A 136 2.91 -7.21 13.08
N SER A 137 2.36 -6.16 12.48
CA SER A 137 1.95 -6.14 11.06
C SER A 137 3.15 -6.18 10.12
N TYR A 138 4.29 -5.61 10.53
CA TYR A 138 5.49 -5.47 9.72
C TYR A 138 6.74 -5.97 10.46
N PRO A 139 6.84 -7.27 10.73
CA PRO A 139 7.90 -7.82 11.57
C PRO A 139 9.29 -7.55 10.98
N GLY A 140 10.19 -7.01 11.81
CA GLY A 140 11.57 -6.68 11.43
C GLY A 140 11.70 -5.50 10.47
N ARG A 141 10.62 -4.78 10.17
CA ARG A 141 10.63 -3.61 9.29
C ARG A 141 10.46 -2.32 10.08
N ASP A 142 11.02 -1.26 9.52
CA ASP A 142 10.99 0.07 10.10
C ASP A 142 10.85 1.13 9.02
N LEU A 143 10.42 2.32 9.42
CA LEU A 143 10.50 3.53 8.62
C LEU A 143 11.61 4.41 9.19
N TYR A 144 12.25 5.16 8.31
CA TYR A 144 13.26 6.13 8.73
C TYR A 144 12.74 7.54 8.51
N PHE A 145 12.98 8.41 9.47
CA PHE A 145 12.83 9.84 9.28
C PHE A 145 13.88 10.36 8.29
N SER A 146 13.74 11.60 7.84
CA SER A 146 14.67 12.22 6.89
C SER A 146 16.11 12.34 7.41
N ASP A 147 16.30 12.27 8.73
CA ASP A 147 17.60 12.24 9.39
C ASP A 147 18.14 10.82 9.62
N TYR A 148 17.56 9.82 8.97
CA TYR A 148 17.91 8.39 9.06
C TYR A 148 17.70 7.76 10.44
N THR A 149 16.94 8.43 11.31
CA THR A 149 16.59 7.87 12.63
C THR A 149 15.37 6.95 12.50
N SER A 150 15.35 5.92 13.33
CA SER A 150 14.32 4.88 13.34
C SER A 150 13.00 5.42 13.88
N PHE A 151 11.91 5.14 13.17
CA PHE A 151 10.56 5.44 13.62
C PHE A 151 10.21 4.61 14.86
N VAL A 152 10.41 3.29 14.81
CA VAL A 152 10.08 2.39 15.92
C VAL A 152 10.85 2.76 17.19
N ASP A 153 12.17 2.98 17.10
CA ASP A 153 13.00 3.34 18.24
C ASP A 153 12.61 4.70 18.83
N SER A 154 12.37 5.70 17.96
CA SER A 154 11.99 7.05 18.39
C SER A 154 10.65 7.03 19.14
N LEU A 155 9.64 6.34 18.59
CA LEU A 155 8.32 6.31 19.21
C LEU A 155 8.27 5.41 20.45
N THR A 156 9.10 4.37 20.51
CA THR A 156 9.29 3.56 21.74
C THR A 156 9.77 4.44 22.90
N LEU A 157 10.75 5.32 22.64
CA LEU A 157 11.26 6.27 23.62
C LEU A 157 10.21 7.32 24.01
N VAL A 158 9.58 7.97 23.03
CA VAL A 158 8.58 9.03 23.26
C VAL A 158 7.39 8.50 24.08
N LEU A 159 6.94 7.29 23.79
CA LEU A 159 5.80 6.70 24.48
C LEU A 159 6.17 6.08 25.83
N GLY A 160 7.46 5.97 26.16
CA GLY A 160 7.91 5.26 27.36
C GLY A 160 7.39 3.83 27.38
N ILE A 161 7.48 3.12 26.25
CA ILE A 161 7.19 1.69 26.21
C ILE A 161 8.38 0.99 26.84
N ASP A 162 8.16 0.48 28.05
CA ASP A 162 9.21 -0.05 28.89
C ASP A 162 9.70 -1.39 28.33
N THR A 163 10.83 -1.31 27.63
CA THR A 163 11.60 -2.48 27.19
C THR A 163 13.01 -2.46 27.80
N PHE A 164 13.28 -1.51 28.70
CA PHE A 164 14.64 -1.15 29.13
C PHE A 164 15.11 -1.82 30.41
N GLU A 165 14.27 -2.63 31.07
CA GLU A 165 14.71 -3.41 32.24
C GLU A 165 15.70 -4.54 31.89
N GLY A 166 15.88 -4.88 30.60
CA GLY A 166 16.65 -6.07 30.21
C GLY A 166 17.95 -5.87 29.44
N ARG A 167 18.04 -4.90 28.53
CA ARG A 167 19.20 -4.75 27.63
C ARG A 167 19.37 -3.29 27.22
N ARG A 168 20.61 -2.81 27.19
CA ARG A 168 21.01 -1.56 26.52
C ARG A 168 20.73 -1.71 25.01
N LYS A 169 19.46 -1.58 24.59
CA LYS A 169 19.13 -1.44 23.17
C LYS A 169 19.74 -0.10 22.75
N VAL A 170 20.71 -0.14 21.84
CA VAL A 170 21.22 1.06 21.20
C VAL A 170 20.13 1.54 20.26
N PHE A 171 19.49 2.65 20.61
CA PHE A 171 18.43 3.24 19.82
C PHE A 171 19.01 4.08 18.70
N ASN A 172 18.54 3.89 17.46
CA ASN A 172 18.84 4.79 16.36
C ASN A 172 17.86 5.97 16.40
N VAL A 173 18.15 6.97 17.24
CA VAL A 173 17.25 8.11 17.49
C VAL A 173 17.97 9.44 17.30
N ASN A 174 17.18 10.47 17.03
CA ASN A 174 17.71 11.82 16.90
C ASN A 174 18.42 12.25 18.22
N PRO A 175 19.62 12.85 18.16
CA PRO A 175 20.36 13.23 19.37
C PRO A 175 19.62 14.26 20.25
N ILE A 176 18.81 15.14 19.64
CA ILE A 176 17.96 16.08 20.37
C ILE A 176 16.84 15.34 21.10
N LEU A 177 16.24 14.33 20.48
CA LEU A 177 15.25 13.49 21.17
C LEU A 177 15.91 12.74 22.35
N ALA A 178 17.09 12.17 22.14
CA ALA A 178 17.82 11.46 23.19
C ALA A 178 18.17 12.37 24.38
N SER A 179 18.59 13.62 24.13
CA SER A 179 18.87 14.59 25.19
C SER A 179 17.60 15.01 25.93
N GLU A 180 16.49 15.24 25.23
CA GLU A 180 15.21 15.60 25.85
C GLU A 180 14.64 14.48 26.73
N ILE A 181 14.72 13.23 26.29
CA ILE A 181 14.33 12.07 27.12
C ILE A 181 15.21 11.95 28.36
N SER A 182 16.52 12.18 28.22
CA SER A 182 17.46 12.16 29.35
C SER A 182 17.16 13.27 30.36
N ARG A 183 16.90 14.49 29.87
CA ARG A 183 16.49 15.64 30.67
C ARG A 183 15.19 15.37 31.42
N TYR A 184 14.16 14.87 30.74
CA TYR A 184 12.88 14.50 31.36
C TYR A 184 13.06 13.50 32.50
N ARG A 185 13.81 12.41 32.27
CA ARG A 185 14.07 11.37 33.27
C ARG A 185 14.86 11.88 34.48
N TYR A 186 15.77 12.84 34.29
CA TYR A 186 16.51 13.46 35.39
C TYR A 186 15.54 14.15 36.36
N TRP A 187 14.62 14.96 35.83
CA TRP A 187 13.62 15.70 36.61
C TRP A 187 12.49 14.86 37.18
N GLN A 188 12.30 13.62 36.72
CA GLN A 188 11.36 12.70 37.37
C GLN A 188 11.93 12.04 38.62
N ARG A 189 13.26 12.06 38.78
CA ARG A 189 13.97 11.39 39.89
C ARG A 189 14.55 12.35 40.92
N HIS A 190 14.52 13.66 40.67
CA HIS A 190 14.97 14.74 41.54
C HIS A 190 13.87 15.78 41.65
#